data_AF-A0A7Y9MB51-F1
#
_entry.id   AF-A0A7Y9MB51-F1
#
_cell.length_a   1.000
_cell.length_b   1.000
_cell.length_c   1.000
_cell.angle_alpha   90.00
_cell.angle_beta   90.00
_cell.angle_gamma   90.00
#
_symmetry.space_group_name_H-M   'P 1'
#
loop_
_entity.id
_entity.type
_entity.pdbx_description
1 polymer ?
#
loop_
_entity_poly.entity_id
_entity_poly.type
_entity_poly.pdbx_seq_one_letter_code
_entity_poly.pdbx_strand_id
1 'polypeptide(L)'
;MNTMRPFHPESGRPGAAVRGLALASLLTAGLAFSAPVAAHAEDAPTTPSAPSVDEMPTVPEYAAPGYSTPVGAQTFGDCVGDLCDGFQWLGARGADNSGSFWGMDPGHNCTNYVAWKLIRGGIDRPPTNPGNASTWAERAIADGFAVDNVPTVGSVAHWNGGSFGYSSLGHVAYVEQVNADGTIVVSEDFWFGGSQTGDLTFRTVDATKVSNFIHYGVPAAVAVAPTMRVTDPISGQWVTTQTGLTPAATSLAALQTGSALEIVLVEEGKLKVASYDTNGWRQSDTGLDADGASLAVADMGNGKPYIMAGANGQLVMIVRTSVGWQYMPTGEPVEGALAAVNIGGLWPTVYSVKDGALQETWGDNQGWHTASTMISAAGPVTAAVNKLGWPEVFWVQDGVIQRAWADKLGWQSESLGISTTGTLTAVRVGDSVQVTVADADRVFVVLRDAAGAWTTANLALSPATLTTALGSAEGPRIVQLGG
;
A
#
# COMPACT_ATOMS: atom_id res chain seq x y z
N MET A 1 -9.96 9.91 -35.32
CA MET A 1 -10.72 10.73 -34.36
C MET A 1 -9.75 11.76 -33.78
N ASN A 2 -10.12 13.04 -33.81
CA ASN A 2 -9.24 14.19 -33.57
C ASN A 2 -8.47 14.08 -32.25
N THR A 3 -7.14 14.10 -32.34
CA THR A 3 -6.22 14.36 -31.24
C THR A 3 -6.35 15.83 -30.83
N MET A 4 -7.09 16.12 -29.76
CA MET A 4 -7.06 17.44 -29.12
C MET A 4 -6.04 17.38 -27.98
N ARG A 5 -4.87 18.00 -28.19
CA ARG A 5 -3.88 18.23 -27.12
C ARG A 5 -4.27 19.48 -26.32
N PRO A 6 -3.97 19.53 -25.01
CA PRO A 6 -3.80 20.80 -24.30
C PRO A 6 -2.75 21.67 -24.97
N PHE A 7 -2.96 22.97 -24.84
CA PHE A 7 -2.17 24.04 -25.46
C PHE A 7 -0.69 23.92 -25.07
N HIS A 8 0.20 23.64 -26.03
CA HIS A 8 1.62 23.97 -25.89
C HIS A 8 1.90 25.17 -26.80
N PRO A 9 2.15 26.37 -26.25
CA PRO A 9 2.64 27.47 -27.06
C PRO A 9 4.03 27.09 -27.59
N GLU A 10 4.15 26.95 -28.92
CA GLU A 10 5.45 26.94 -29.58
C GLU A 10 6.21 28.20 -29.15
N SER A 11 7.41 27.99 -28.60
CA SER A 11 8.28 29.06 -28.12
C SER A 11 8.64 29.99 -29.28
N GLY A 12 8.07 31.20 -29.31
CA GLY A 12 8.44 32.18 -30.32
C GLY A 12 7.60 33.46 -30.40
N ARG A 13 7.57 34.26 -29.32
CA ARG A 13 7.46 35.74 -29.24
C ARG A 13 6.54 36.23 -28.11
N PRO A 14 6.86 37.36 -27.44
CA PRO A 14 6.04 37.91 -26.38
C PRO A 14 4.87 38.74 -26.95
N GLY A 15 3.66 38.48 -26.46
CA GLY A 15 2.47 39.31 -26.70
C GLY A 15 1.21 38.49 -26.36
N ALA A 16 0.22 38.95 -25.62
CA ALA A 16 -0.05 40.25 -25.06
C ALA A 16 -0.91 40.05 -23.79
N ALA A 17 -0.60 40.78 -22.73
CA ALA A 17 -1.46 40.90 -21.57
C ALA A 17 -2.74 41.64 -21.95
N VAL A 18 -3.91 41.05 -21.69
CA VAL A 18 -5.17 41.79 -21.72
C VAL A 18 -5.36 42.45 -20.37
N ARG A 19 -5.33 43.78 -20.41
CA ARG A 19 -5.64 44.71 -19.33
C ARG A 19 -7.14 44.63 -18.97
N GLY A 20 -7.43 44.48 -17.68
CA GLY A 20 -8.72 44.77 -17.06
C GLY A 20 -8.51 45.73 -15.90
N LEU A 21 -9.28 46.82 -15.87
CA LEU A 21 -9.08 48.06 -15.13
C LEU A 21 -8.82 47.94 -13.62
N ALA A 22 -7.84 48.73 -13.16
CA ALA A 22 -7.69 49.13 -11.76
C ALA A 22 -8.68 50.25 -11.41
N LEU A 23 -9.28 50.19 -10.20
CA LEU A 23 -9.70 51.38 -9.46
C LEU A 23 -8.65 51.67 -8.40
N ALA A 24 -8.15 52.90 -8.42
CA ALA A 24 -7.05 53.39 -7.60
C ALA A 24 -7.47 53.68 -6.15
N SER A 25 -6.52 53.51 -5.22
CA SER A 25 -6.38 54.39 -4.05
C SER A 25 -4.89 54.55 -3.75
N LEU A 26 -4.46 55.82 -3.77
CA LEU A 26 -3.09 56.28 -3.55
C LEU A 26 -2.66 56.08 -2.10
N LEU A 27 -1.40 55.70 -1.89
CA LEU A 27 -0.54 56.34 -0.89
C LEU A 27 0.94 56.19 -1.28
N THR A 28 1.62 57.33 -1.27
CA THR A 28 2.98 57.60 -1.70
C THR A 28 3.98 57.55 -0.53
N ALA A 29 5.18 57.03 -0.80
CA ALA A 29 6.53 57.39 -0.29
C ALA A 29 7.41 56.11 -0.29
N GLY A 30 8.67 56.06 -0.69
CA GLY A 30 9.62 57.02 -1.21
C GLY A 30 10.96 56.28 -1.47
N LEU A 31 11.54 56.52 -2.65
CA LEU A 31 12.95 56.47 -3.07
C LEU A 31 14.00 55.63 -2.30
N ALA A 32 14.73 54.76 -3.03
CA ALA A 32 16.17 54.95 -3.32
C ALA A 32 16.71 53.98 -4.39
N PHE A 33 17.48 54.54 -5.32
CA PHE A 33 18.25 53.91 -6.41
C PHE A 33 19.48 53.15 -5.89
N SER A 34 19.87 52.06 -6.56
CA SER A 34 21.15 51.95 -7.32
C SER A 34 21.46 50.51 -7.77
N ALA A 35 21.69 50.35 -9.08
CA ALA A 35 22.55 49.37 -9.74
C ALA A 35 23.19 50.12 -10.94
N PRO A 36 24.22 49.64 -11.68
CA PRO A 36 24.81 48.29 -11.69
C PRO A 36 26.36 48.28 -11.80
N VAL A 37 26.98 47.09 -11.77
CA VAL A 37 28.24 46.83 -12.50
C VAL A 37 28.14 45.47 -13.17
N ALA A 38 28.58 45.44 -14.43
CA ALA A 38 28.46 44.33 -15.36
C ALA A 38 29.76 43.52 -15.51
N ALA A 39 29.56 42.25 -15.89
CA ALA A 39 30.36 41.39 -16.77
C ALA A 39 31.77 40.97 -16.35
N HIS A 40 32.04 39.65 -16.42
CA HIS A 40 32.94 39.06 -17.43
C HIS A 40 32.68 37.54 -17.55
N ALA A 41 32.78 37.05 -18.79
CA ALA A 41 32.63 35.65 -19.20
C ALA A 41 34.01 35.06 -19.59
N GLU A 42 34.01 33.72 -19.74
CA GLU A 42 35.08 32.85 -20.30
C GLU A 42 36.22 32.55 -19.29
N ASP A 43 36.59 31.30 -18.97
CA ASP A 43 36.91 30.16 -19.83
C ASP A 43 36.95 28.84 -19.00
N ALA A 44 36.65 27.68 -19.60
CA ALA A 44 36.99 26.36 -19.04
C ALA A 44 38.46 26.02 -19.38
N PRO A 45 39.22 25.32 -18.52
CA PRO A 45 39.47 23.91 -18.86
C PRO A 45 39.81 22.96 -17.68
N THR A 46 39.70 21.67 -18.00
CA THR A 46 40.35 20.47 -17.42
C THR A 46 39.89 19.92 -16.06
N THR A 47 39.36 18.70 -16.15
CA THR A 47 39.21 17.69 -15.10
C THR A 47 40.56 17.28 -14.50
N PRO A 48 40.63 17.08 -13.17
CA PRO A 48 41.54 16.13 -12.57
C PRO A 48 40.78 14.94 -11.98
N SER A 49 41.37 13.76 -12.19
CA SER A 49 40.94 12.42 -11.80
C SER A 49 40.68 12.25 -10.30
N ALA A 50 39.79 11.32 -9.96
CA ALA A 50 39.45 10.91 -8.60
C ALA A 50 40.69 10.39 -7.82
N PRO A 51 40.83 10.72 -6.52
CA PRO A 51 41.79 10.04 -5.65
C PRO A 51 41.26 8.68 -5.17
N SER A 52 42.19 7.73 -5.04
CA SER A 52 42.00 6.37 -4.54
C SER A 52 41.63 6.32 -3.05
N VAL A 53 40.88 5.28 -2.70
CA VAL A 53 40.62 4.81 -1.33
C VAL A 53 41.92 4.47 -0.60
N ASP A 54 42.35 5.31 0.33
CA ASP A 54 42.95 4.92 1.60
C ASP A 54 43.16 6.16 2.51
N GLU A 55 42.87 5.96 3.80
CA GLU A 55 43.07 6.84 4.97
C GLU A 55 42.23 8.13 5.12
N MET A 56 41.16 8.03 5.92
CA MET A 56 40.75 9.12 6.84
C MET A 56 40.40 8.57 8.25
N PRO A 57 40.69 9.33 9.32
CA PRO A 57 40.74 8.85 10.70
C PRO A 57 39.38 8.85 11.42
N THR A 58 39.29 8.04 12.48
CA THR A 58 38.15 7.90 13.39
C THR A 58 37.87 9.18 14.19
N VAL A 59 36.58 9.53 14.34
CA VAL A 59 36.10 10.63 15.20
C VAL A 59 35.15 10.03 16.26
N PRO A 60 35.28 10.42 17.54
CA PRO A 60 34.58 9.77 18.66
C PRO A 60 33.15 10.27 18.86
N GLU A 61 32.34 9.37 19.41
CA GLU A 61 30.94 9.52 19.78
C GLU A 61 30.77 10.44 21.01
N TYR A 62 29.85 11.41 20.93
CA TYR A 62 29.29 12.09 22.11
C TYR A 62 27.78 12.33 21.94
N ALA A 63 27.03 11.95 22.98
CA ALA A 63 25.59 11.77 23.04
C ALA A 63 24.75 13.07 23.11
N ALA A 64 23.47 12.95 22.76
CA ALA A 64 22.40 13.92 23.06
C ALA A 64 21.13 13.19 23.60
N PRO A 65 20.26 13.89 24.36
CA PRO A 65 19.58 13.31 25.53
C PRO A 65 18.16 12.76 25.31
N GLY A 66 17.87 11.71 26.08
CA GLY A 66 16.59 11.30 26.67
C GLY A 66 15.28 11.69 25.99
N TYR A 67 14.74 10.77 25.18
CA TYR A 67 13.31 10.58 25.01
C TYR A 67 12.94 9.16 25.48
N SER A 68 12.06 9.08 26.46
CA SER A 68 11.50 7.82 26.97
C SER A 68 10.63 7.15 25.90
N THR A 69 11.01 5.95 25.51
CA THR A 69 10.24 5.03 24.65
C THR A 69 9.01 4.49 25.36
N PRO A 70 7.86 4.34 24.67
CA PRO A 70 6.87 3.33 25.05
C PRO A 70 7.01 2.09 24.15
N VAL A 71 7.22 0.94 24.81
CA VAL A 71 6.94 -0.46 24.43
C VAL A 71 7.62 -0.98 23.16
N GLY A 72 8.69 -1.76 23.37
CA GLY A 72 9.49 -2.39 22.32
C GLY A 72 8.80 -3.49 21.54
N ALA A 73 9.26 -3.68 20.30
CA ALA A 73 9.07 -4.91 19.56
C ALA A 73 9.60 -6.08 20.42
N GLN A 74 8.72 -7.00 20.81
CA GLN A 74 9.11 -8.21 21.52
C GLN A 74 9.95 -9.06 20.56
N THR A 75 11.25 -9.13 20.79
CA THR A 75 12.08 -10.20 20.24
C THR A 75 11.72 -11.46 21.02
N PHE A 76 10.94 -12.37 20.42
CA PHE A 76 10.61 -13.64 21.07
C PHE A 76 11.86 -14.54 21.11
N GLY A 77 12.63 -14.45 22.20
CA GLY A 77 13.61 -15.48 22.53
C GLY A 77 12.92 -16.70 23.15
N ASP A 78 13.57 -17.87 23.08
CA ASP A 78 13.08 -19.05 23.80
C ASP A 78 12.88 -18.71 25.28
N CYS A 79 11.68 -18.98 25.81
CA CYS A 79 11.26 -18.57 27.15
C CYS A 79 10.44 -19.69 27.81
N VAL A 80 10.60 -19.86 29.13
CA VAL A 80 9.83 -20.81 29.93
C VAL A 80 9.32 -20.14 31.21
N GLY A 81 8.04 -20.33 31.51
CA GLY A 81 7.36 -19.85 32.72
C GLY A 81 6.33 -18.75 32.45
N ASP A 82 5.52 -18.46 33.47
CA ASP A 82 4.42 -17.47 33.37
C ASP A 82 4.91 -16.04 33.08
N LEU A 83 6.19 -15.74 33.25
CA LEU A 83 6.75 -14.43 32.89
C LEU A 83 6.78 -14.20 31.38
N CYS A 84 6.75 -15.25 30.55
CA CYS A 84 6.89 -15.14 29.10
C CYS A 84 5.75 -14.35 28.44
N ASP A 85 4.56 -14.31 29.04
CA ASP A 85 3.44 -13.46 28.61
C ASP A 85 3.06 -12.39 29.63
N GLY A 86 3.91 -12.15 30.64
CA GLY A 86 3.62 -11.22 31.73
C GLY A 86 2.48 -11.68 32.65
N PHE A 87 2.41 -12.98 32.96
CA PHE A 87 1.41 -13.64 33.83
C PHE A 87 -0.02 -13.63 33.28
N GLN A 88 -0.20 -13.42 31.97
CA GLN A 88 -1.54 -13.36 31.38
C GLN A 88 -2.22 -14.73 31.39
N TRP A 89 -1.48 -15.78 31.05
CA TRP A 89 -1.97 -17.15 31.12
C TRP A 89 -2.27 -17.58 32.55
N LEU A 90 -1.44 -17.19 33.52
CA LEU A 90 -1.68 -17.45 34.95
C LEU A 90 -2.98 -16.80 35.42
N GLY A 91 -3.21 -15.54 35.04
CA GLY A 91 -4.44 -14.83 35.35
C GLY A 91 -5.68 -15.51 34.73
N ALA A 92 -5.54 -16.05 33.53
CA ALA A 92 -6.65 -16.66 32.78
C ALA A 92 -7.06 -18.04 33.30
N ARG A 93 -6.08 -18.91 33.60
CA ARG A 93 -6.35 -20.26 34.12
C ARG A 93 -6.70 -20.28 35.61
N GLY A 94 -6.47 -19.18 36.32
CA GLY A 94 -6.67 -19.05 37.76
C GLY A 94 -5.55 -19.68 38.56
N ALA A 95 -5.29 -19.15 39.76
CA ALA A 95 -4.22 -19.65 40.64
C ALA A 95 -4.42 -21.09 41.11
N ASP A 96 -5.65 -21.59 41.08
CA ASP A 96 -6.05 -22.97 41.37
C ASP A 96 -6.23 -23.83 40.10
N ASN A 97 -5.86 -23.31 38.92
CA ASN A 97 -5.99 -23.97 37.63
C ASN A 97 -7.44 -24.38 37.27
N SER A 98 -8.45 -23.62 37.72
CA SER A 98 -9.86 -23.92 37.46
C SER A 98 -10.38 -23.44 36.09
N GLY A 99 -9.60 -22.64 35.36
CA GLY A 99 -10.02 -22.02 34.09
C GLY A 99 -10.06 -23.03 32.93
N SER A 100 -11.20 -23.06 32.22
CA SER A 100 -11.42 -23.88 31.04
C SER A 100 -11.91 -23.02 29.87
N PHE A 101 -11.33 -23.24 28.71
CA PHE A 101 -11.62 -22.56 27.46
C PHE A 101 -12.07 -23.59 26.43
N TRP A 102 -13.16 -23.28 25.72
CA TRP A 102 -13.81 -24.19 24.77
C TRP A 102 -14.17 -25.58 25.34
N GLY A 103 -14.33 -25.70 26.66
CA GLY A 103 -14.73 -26.94 27.33
C GLY A 103 -13.65 -28.03 27.37
N MET A 104 -12.38 -27.65 27.34
CA MET A 104 -11.24 -28.54 27.60
C MET A 104 -11.06 -28.78 29.10
N ASP A 105 -10.23 -29.75 29.49
CA ASP A 105 -9.82 -29.91 30.88
C ASP A 105 -9.18 -28.60 31.39
N PRO A 106 -9.55 -28.13 32.60
CA PRO A 106 -9.07 -26.87 33.11
C PRO A 106 -7.58 -26.91 33.49
N GLY A 107 -6.94 -25.75 33.51
CA GLY A 107 -5.53 -25.61 33.92
C GLY A 107 -4.52 -25.85 32.79
N HIS A 108 -3.37 -26.42 33.14
CA HIS A 108 -2.20 -26.59 32.28
C HIS A 108 -2.37 -27.69 31.25
N ASN A 109 -2.67 -27.31 30.00
CA ASN A 109 -2.60 -28.19 28.85
C ASN A 109 -2.62 -27.39 27.55
N CYS A 110 -2.05 -27.98 26.50
CA CYS A 110 -1.88 -27.34 25.19
C CYS A 110 -3.22 -26.89 24.57
N THR A 111 -4.26 -27.71 24.70
CA THR A 111 -5.56 -27.42 24.11
C THR A 111 -6.28 -26.27 24.79
N ASN A 112 -6.21 -26.18 26.12
CA ASN A 112 -6.82 -25.11 26.91
C ASN A 112 -6.08 -23.78 26.73
N TYR A 113 -4.75 -23.82 26.68
CA TYR A 113 -3.92 -22.65 26.40
C TYR A 113 -4.19 -22.08 25.00
N VAL A 114 -4.17 -22.92 23.96
CA VAL A 114 -4.42 -22.46 22.59
C VAL A 114 -5.86 -21.95 22.43
N ALA A 115 -6.85 -22.59 23.06
CA ALA A 115 -8.22 -22.08 23.07
C ALA A 115 -8.32 -20.69 23.72
N TRP A 116 -7.62 -20.45 24.84
CA TRP A 116 -7.53 -19.13 25.46
C TRP A 116 -6.88 -18.07 24.56
N LYS A 117 -5.75 -18.41 23.90
CA LYS A 117 -5.09 -17.52 22.93
C LYS A 117 -6.01 -17.14 21.78
N LEU A 118 -6.77 -18.11 21.26
CA LEU A 118 -7.74 -17.89 20.17
C LEU A 118 -8.89 -16.98 20.61
N ILE A 119 -9.46 -17.18 21.82
CA ILE A 119 -10.47 -16.28 22.39
C ILE A 119 -9.94 -14.85 22.54
N ARG A 120 -8.70 -14.69 23.00
CA ARG A 120 -8.04 -13.38 23.10
C ARG A 120 -7.83 -12.71 21.73
N GLY A 121 -7.72 -13.50 20.67
CA GLY A 121 -7.71 -13.06 19.28
C GLY A 121 -9.09 -12.82 18.66
N GLY A 122 -10.17 -12.89 19.45
CA GLY A 122 -11.54 -12.66 18.99
C GLY A 122 -12.23 -13.89 18.39
N ILE A 123 -11.69 -15.09 18.62
CA ILE A 123 -12.19 -16.32 18.01
C ILE A 123 -13.07 -17.10 18.98
N ASP A 124 -14.33 -17.25 18.60
CA ASP A 124 -15.29 -18.05 19.32
C ASP A 124 -15.04 -19.55 19.17
N ARG A 125 -15.65 -20.33 20.06
CA ARG A 125 -15.56 -21.79 20.01
C ARG A 125 -16.09 -22.32 18.68
N PRO A 126 -15.34 -23.19 17.98
CA PRO A 126 -15.82 -23.81 16.75
C PRO A 126 -17.00 -24.77 17.01
N PRO A 127 -17.91 -24.98 16.04
CA PRO A 127 -19.14 -25.76 16.23
C PRO A 127 -18.89 -27.21 16.70
N THR A 128 -17.93 -27.90 16.09
CA THR A 128 -17.46 -29.18 16.61
C THR A 128 -16.40 -28.90 17.68
N ASN A 129 -16.77 -29.16 18.94
CA ASN A 129 -15.81 -29.10 20.05
C ASN A 129 -14.51 -29.82 19.65
N PRO A 130 -13.32 -29.18 19.64
CA PRO A 130 -12.11 -29.82 19.10
C PRO A 130 -11.60 -31.00 19.93
N GLY A 131 -11.91 -31.04 21.24
CA GLY A 131 -11.44 -32.09 22.16
C GLY A 131 -9.91 -32.17 22.26
N ASN A 132 -9.38 -33.39 22.33
CA ASN A 132 -7.92 -33.63 22.41
C ASN A 132 -7.20 -33.18 21.14
N ALA A 133 -5.91 -32.82 21.25
CA ALA A 133 -5.12 -32.30 20.13
C ALA A 133 -5.17 -33.21 18.88
N SER A 134 -5.18 -34.54 19.02
CA SER A 134 -5.25 -35.48 17.89
C SER A 134 -6.47 -35.31 16.99
N THR A 135 -7.57 -34.72 17.48
CA THR A 135 -8.80 -34.52 16.70
C THR A 135 -8.96 -33.12 16.12
N TRP A 136 -8.05 -32.17 16.44
CA TRP A 136 -8.23 -30.76 16.08
C TRP A 136 -8.27 -30.53 14.56
N ALA A 137 -7.34 -31.08 13.79
CA ALA A 137 -7.30 -30.90 12.34
C ALA A 137 -8.55 -31.47 11.64
N GLU A 138 -8.94 -32.70 11.96
CA GLU A 138 -10.13 -33.35 11.37
C GLU A 138 -11.42 -32.59 11.70
N ARG A 139 -11.56 -32.12 12.94
CA ARG A 139 -12.73 -31.34 13.40
C ARG A 139 -12.75 -29.94 12.79
N ALA A 140 -11.59 -29.30 12.66
CA ALA A 140 -11.46 -28.03 11.96
C ALA A 140 -11.91 -28.14 10.50
N ILE A 141 -11.49 -29.18 9.78
CA ILE A 141 -11.97 -29.46 8.41
C ILE A 141 -13.50 -29.66 8.41
N ALA A 142 -14.04 -30.42 9.36
CA ALA A 142 -15.48 -30.67 9.46
C ALA A 142 -16.29 -29.38 9.71
N ASP A 143 -15.73 -28.43 10.45
CA ASP A 143 -16.31 -27.10 10.71
C ASP A 143 -16.05 -26.08 9.59
N GLY A 144 -15.33 -26.48 8.53
CA GLY A 144 -15.03 -25.59 7.40
C GLY A 144 -13.90 -24.61 7.68
N PHE A 145 -12.93 -24.94 8.54
CA PHE A 145 -11.68 -24.22 8.69
C PHE A 145 -10.59 -24.78 7.76
N ALA A 146 -9.68 -23.92 7.32
CA ALA A 146 -8.55 -24.36 6.50
C ALA A 146 -7.55 -25.14 7.37
N VAL A 147 -7.05 -26.23 6.80
CA VAL A 147 -5.96 -27.04 7.37
C VAL A 147 -4.98 -27.34 6.25
N ASP A 148 -3.76 -26.82 6.36
CA ASP A 148 -2.73 -26.96 5.34
C ASP A 148 -1.32 -27.05 5.97
N ASN A 149 -0.27 -26.88 5.16
CA ASN A 149 1.12 -26.90 5.60
C ASN A 149 1.77 -25.49 5.56
N VAL A 150 0.96 -24.42 5.59
CA VAL A 150 1.44 -23.04 5.50
C VAL A 150 1.34 -22.36 6.88
N PRO A 151 2.47 -22.08 7.55
CA PRO A 151 2.44 -21.34 8.82
C PRO A 151 2.00 -19.90 8.58
N THR A 152 1.07 -19.41 9.41
CA THR A 152 0.75 -17.98 9.51
C THR A 152 0.68 -17.57 10.97
N VAL A 153 1.04 -16.31 11.27
CA VAL A 153 0.90 -15.78 12.62
C VAL A 153 -0.56 -15.86 13.03
N GLY A 154 -0.82 -16.44 14.20
CA GLY A 154 -2.15 -16.69 14.73
C GLY A 154 -2.81 -18.02 14.32
N SER A 155 -2.18 -18.79 13.43
CA SER A 155 -2.58 -20.19 13.18
C SER A 155 -2.19 -21.11 14.34
N VAL A 156 -2.80 -22.29 14.37
CA VAL A 156 -2.45 -23.36 15.32
C VAL A 156 -1.50 -24.33 14.64
N ALA A 157 -0.26 -24.41 15.12
CA ALA A 157 0.65 -25.49 14.78
C ALA A 157 0.13 -26.79 15.41
N HIS A 158 -0.17 -27.79 14.58
CA HIS A 158 -0.79 -29.05 14.98
C HIS A 158 0.12 -30.23 14.65
N TRP A 159 0.29 -31.11 15.62
CA TRP A 159 1.02 -32.37 15.47
C TRP A 159 0.07 -33.54 15.59
N ASN A 160 0.07 -34.41 14.58
CA ASN A 160 -0.68 -35.65 14.60
C ASN A 160 -0.16 -36.57 15.72
N GLY A 161 -1.04 -37.42 16.25
CA GLY A 161 -0.66 -38.40 17.26
C GLY A 161 0.51 -39.29 16.81
N GLY A 162 1.55 -39.43 17.63
CA GLY A 162 2.74 -40.23 17.33
C GLY A 162 3.73 -39.60 16.34
N SER A 163 3.43 -38.41 15.80
CA SER A 163 4.32 -37.72 14.86
C SER A 163 5.38 -36.91 15.61
N PHE A 164 6.57 -36.74 15.01
CA PHE A 164 7.62 -35.81 15.48
C PHE A 164 7.99 -35.88 16.98
N GLY A 165 7.80 -37.05 17.61
CA GLY A 165 8.13 -37.28 19.03
C GLY A 165 6.96 -37.04 20.01
N TYR A 166 5.77 -36.69 19.54
CA TYR A 166 4.59 -36.49 20.39
C TYR A 166 3.84 -37.78 20.68
N SER A 167 3.07 -37.77 21.77
CA SER A 167 2.22 -38.90 22.17
C SER A 167 1.11 -39.19 21.15
N SER A 168 0.38 -40.30 21.33
CA SER A 168 -0.80 -40.62 20.52
C SER A 168 -1.92 -39.58 20.62
N LEU A 169 -1.88 -38.67 21.61
CA LEU A 169 -2.85 -37.59 21.78
C LEU A 169 -2.55 -36.37 20.90
N GLY A 170 -1.43 -36.35 20.17
CA GLY A 170 -1.01 -35.21 19.36
C GLY A 170 -0.58 -34.02 20.22
N HIS A 171 -0.42 -32.86 19.58
CA HIS A 171 -0.09 -31.60 20.27
C HIS A 171 -0.57 -30.38 19.48
N VAL A 172 -0.78 -29.26 20.16
CA VAL A 172 -1.11 -27.97 19.54
C VAL A 172 -0.35 -26.82 20.18
N ALA A 173 0.07 -25.86 19.37
CA ALA A 173 0.71 -24.63 19.80
C ALA A 173 0.19 -23.44 18.98
N TYR A 174 0.29 -22.23 19.53
CA TYR A 174 -0.10 -21.00 18.83
C TYR A 174 1.11 -20.39 18.12
N VAL A 175 0.99 -20.05 16.84
CA VAL A 175 2.09 -19.43 16.07
C VAL A 175 2.17 -17.95 16.39
N GLU A 176 3.23 -17.52 17.07
CA GLU A 176 3.49 -16.12 17.43
C GLU A 176 4.27 -15.39 16.33
N GLN A 177 5.13 -16.09 15.59
CA GLN A 177 5.96 -15.52 14.53
C GLN A 177 6.29 -16.55 13.45
N VAL A 178 6.44 -16.10 12.20
CA VAL A 178 7.01 -16.88 11.09
C VAL A 178 8.30 -16.20 10.64
N ASN A 179 9.40 -16.94 10.62
CA ASN A 179 10.72 -16.43 10.26
C ASN A 179 11.03 -16.72 8.79
N ALA A 180 11.85 -15.86 8.17
CA ALA A 180 12.23 -15.99 6.76
C ALA A 180 13.06 -17.25 6.46
N ASP A 181 13.68 -17.86 7.47
CA ASP A 181 14.49 -19.07 7.36
C ASP A 181 13.65 -20.37 7.38
N GLY A 182 12.32 -20.26 7.44
CA GLY A 182 11.40 -21.40 7.48
C GLY A 182 11.12 -21.92 8.89
N THR A 183 11.64 -21.26 9.94
CA THR A 183 11.26 -21.54 11.32
C THR A 183 10.05 -20.71 11.76
N ILE A 184 9.41 -21.14 12.85
CA ILE A 184 8.30 -20.45 13.49
C ILE A 184 8.60 -20.29 14.98
N VAL A 185 8.15 -19.19 15.59
CA VAL A 185 8.05 -19.10 17.04
C VAL A 185 6.65 -19.52 17.44
N VAL A 186 6.55 -20.47 18.36
CA VAL A 186 5.27 -20.91 18.92
C VAL A 186 5.21 -20.61 20.41
N SER A 187 4.02 -20.32 20.91
CA SER A 187 3.71 -20.39 22.33
C SER A 187 2.80 -21.57 22.63
N GLU A 188 3.08 -22.27 23.73
CA GLU A 188 2.37 -23.48 24.12
C GLU A 188 2.41 -23.70 25.62
N ASP A 189 1.47 -24.49 26.10
CA ASP A 189 1.51 -25.08 27.44
C ASP A 189 1.54 -26.60 27.29
N PHE A 190 2.18 -27.28 28.24
CA PHE A 190 2.34 -28.73 28.31
C PHE A 190 3.08 -29.35 27.12
N TRP A 191 4.42 -29.26 27.16
CA TRP A 191 5.35 -29.92 26.24
C TRP A 191 5.87 -31.27 26.80
N PHE A 192 5.96 -32.32 25.97
CA PHE A 192 6.69 -33.54 26.37
C PHE A 192 8.13 -33.51 25.84
N GLY A 193 9.10 -33.48 26.77
CA GLY A 193 10.52 -33.72 26.45
C GLY A 193 11.57 -32.80 27.10
N GLY A 194 11.29 -32.08 28.20
CA GLY A 194 12.36 -31.26 28.82
C GLY A 194 12.14 -30.62 30.19
N SER A 195 10.91 -30.38 30.67
CA SER A 195 10.64 -30.03 32.07
C SER A 195 9.19 -30.36 32.42
N GLN A 196 8.97 -31.07 33.52
CA GLN A 196 7.66 -31.61 33.96
C GLN A 196 6.92 -30.66 34.90
N THR A 197 6.86 -29.39 34.55
CA THR A 197 6.02 -28.38 35.18
C THR A 197 5.30 -27.70 34.02
N GLY A 198 3.98 -27.57 34.07
CA GLY A 198 3.13 -27.07 32.97
C GLY A 198 3.40 -25.61 32.64
N ASP A 199 4.62 -25.28 32.26
CA ASP A 199 5.05 -23.91 32.15
C ASP A 199 4.83 -23.45 30.71
N LEU A 200 4.18 -22.30 30.60
CA LEU A 200 4.09 -21.55 29.36
C LEU A 200 5.48 -21.49 28.71
N THR A 201 5.57 -21.94 27.48
CA THR A 201 6.82 -21.98 26.73
C THR A 201 6.67 -21.22 25.43
N PHE A 202 7.65 -20.38 25.12
CA PHE A 202 7.87 -19.83 23.79
C PHE A 202 9.12 -20.49 23.24
N ARG A 203 9.04 -21.07 22.04
CA ARG A 203 10.22 -21.67 21.41
C ARG A 203 10.19 -21.60 19.91
N THR A 204 11.37 -21.65 19.32
CA THR A 204 11.54 -21.78 17.87
C THR A 204 11.37 -23.23 17.42
N VAL A 205 10.64 -23.45 16.33
CA VAL A 205 10.39 -24.75 15.72
C VAL A 205 10.63 -24.67 14.22
N ASP A 206 11.22 -25.70 13.64
CA ASP A 206 11.25 -25.88 12.19
C ASP A 206 9.82 -26.20 11.70
N ALA A 207 9.27 -25.37 10.81
CA ALA A 207 7.91 -25.53 10.30
C ALA A 207 7.71 -26.89 9.59
N THR A 208 8.77 -27.49 9.04
CA THR A 208 8.73 -28.83 8.43
C THR A 208 8.52 -29.95 9.44
N LYS A 209 8.63 -29.66 10.74
CA LYS A 209 8.35 -30.59 11.84
C LYS A 209 6.94 -30.44 12.39
N VAL A 210 6.07 -29.62 11.77
CA VAL A 210 4.66 -29.48 12.12
C VAL A 210 3.82 -30.32 11.16
N SER A 211 2.84 -31.07 11.67
CA SER A 211 2.00 -31.91 10.80
C SER A 211 1.04 -31.08 9.95
N ASN A 212 0.34 -30.13 10.59
CA ASN A 212 -0.64 -29.26 9.93
C ASN A 212 -0.67 -27.87 10.61
N PHE A 213 -1.14 -26.86 9.89
CA PHE A 213 -1.54 -25.57 10.44
C PHE A 213 -3.06 -25.42 10.33
N ILE A 214 -3.71 -25.15 11.46
CA ILE A 214 -5.17 -24.97 11.54
C ILE A 214 -5.49 -23.49 11.70
N HIS A 215 -6.37 -22.99 10.83
CA HIS A 215 -6.68 -21.56 10.75
C HIS A 215 -8.05 -21.24 11.36
N TYR A 216 -8.18 -21.25 12.70
CA TYR A 216 -9.45 -20.94 13.42
C TYR A 216 -9.84 -19.47 13.39
N GLY A 217 -8.86 -18.60 13.22
CA GLY A 217 -9.05 -17.17 13.03
C GLY A 217 -9.99 -16.84 11.89
N VAL A 218 -10.24 -17.83 11.02
CA VAL A 218 -10.80 -17.62 9.71
C VAL A 218 -11.46 -18.89 9.15
N PRO A 219 -12.80 -18.95 8.99
CA PRO A 219 -13.46 -20.11 8.36
C PRO A 219 -12.95 -20.26 6.92
N ALA A 220 -12.13 -21.28 6.63
CA ALA A 220 -11.50 -21.67 5.35
C ALA A 220 -11.14 -20.56 4.35
N ALA A 221 -10.99 -19.33 4.82
CA ALA A 221 -10.96 -18.14 3.99
C ALA A 221 -9.88 -17.15 4.42
N VAL A 222 -8.95 -17.48 5.31
CA VAL A 222 -7.73 -16.71 5.54
C VAL A 222 -6.74 -17.66 6.26
N ALA A 223 -6.02 -18.49 5.50
CA ALA A 223 -4.58 -18.42 5.68
C ALA A 223 -4.22 -16.98 5.31
N VAL A 224 -3.48 -16.22 6.13
CA VAL A 224 -3.00 -14.89 5.75
C VAL A 224 -1.90 -15.05 4.69
N ALA A 225 -2.30 -15.56 3.53
CA ALA A 225 -1.81 -15.02 2.29
C ALA A 225 -2.41 -13.61 2.20
N PRO A 226 -1.61 -12.62 1.87
CA PRO A 226 -2.05 -11.24 1.84
C PRO A 226 -3.22 -11.07 0.87
N THR A 227 -4.38 -10.72 1.41
CA THR A 227 -5.61 -10.69 0.62
C THR A 227 -5.75 -9.32 -0.02
N MET A 228 -5.50 -9.27 -1.32
CA MET A 228 -6.10 -8.29 -2.20
C MET A 228 -7.59 -8.56 -2.27
N ARG A 229 -8.43 -7.57 -1.99
CA ARG A 229 -9.85 -7.64 -2.35
C ARG A 229 -10.10 -6.71 -3.52
N VAL A 230 -10.75 -7.23 -4.56
CA VAL A 230 -11.18 -6.47 -5.73
C VAL A 230 -12.68 -6.63 -5.88
N THR A 231 -13.41 -5.57 -6.19
CA THR A 231 -14.82 -5.70 -6.56
C THR A 231 -14.97 -6.33 -7.96
N ASP A 232 -15.81 -7.36 -8.05
CA ASP A 232 -16.11 -8.10 -9.28
C ASP A 232 -16.91 -7.22 -10.26
N PRO A 233 -16.52 -7.18 -11.54
CA PRO A 233 -17.10 -6.28 -12.54
C PRO A 233 -18.48 -6.69 -13.07
N ILE A 234 -19.06 -7.82 -12.64
CA ILE A 234 -20.38 -8.30 -13.13
C ILE A 234 -21.40 -8.37 -12.00
N SER A 235 -20.95 -8.70 -10.79
CA SER A 235 -21.82 -8.92 -9.62
C SER A 235 -21.76 -7.79 -8.59
N GLY A 236 -20.76 -6.90 -8.68
CA GLY A 236 -20.47 -5.90 -7.64
C GLY A 236 -20.06 -6.50 -6.30
N GLN A 237 -19.88 -7.83 -6.23
CA GLN A 237 -19.46 -8.54 -5.03
C GLN A 237 -17.96 -8.43 -4.83
N TRP A 238 -17.52 -8.54 -3.57
CA TRP A 238 -16.11 -8.67 -3.27
C TRP A 238 -15.59 -10.02 -3.73
N VAL A 239 -14.58 -10.00 -4.59
CA VAL A 239 -13.75 -11.17 -4.85
C VAL A 239 -12.49 -10.98 -4.01
N THR A 240 -12.43 -11.75 -2.92
CA THR A 240 -11.18 -11.95 -2.20
C THR A 240 -10.37 -12.93 -3.01
N THR A 241 -9.13 -12.57 -3.31
CA THR A 241 -8.28 -13.42 -4.13
C THR A 241 -6.92 -13.51 -3.47
N GLN A 242 -6.40 -14.73 -3.33
CA GLN A 242 -5.03 -14.93 -2.85
C GLN A 242 -4.11 -14.53 -3.99
N THR A 243 -3.61 -13.30 -3.96
CA THR A 243 -2.69 -12.77 -4.98
C THR A 243 -1.25 -13.21 -4.75
N GLY A 244 -0.92 -13.65 -3.53
CA GLY A 244 0.46 -13.86 -3.08
C GLY A 244 1.22 -12.57 -2.75
N LEU A 245 0.57 -11.40 -2.78
CA LEU A 245 1.19 -10.07 -2.65
C LEU A 245 1.23 -9.53 -1.23
N THR A 246 2.37 -9.51 -0.53
CA THR A 246 2.40 -9.30 0.95
C THR A 246 1.74 -8.01 1.43
N PRO A 247 1.25 -7.96 2.70
CA PRO A 247 0.60 -6.78 3.24
C PRO A 247 1.62 -5.67 3.57
N ALA A 248 2.91 -5.91 3.36
CA ALA A 248 4.00 -4.97 3.61
C ALA A 248 4.23 -3.97 2.47
N ALA A 249 3.33 -3.93 1.47
CA ALA A 249 3.44 -2.96 0.39
C ALA A 249 3.38 -1.52 0.94
N THR A 250 4.31 -0.67 0.53
CA THR A 250 4.41 0.73 0.97
C THR A 250 3.78 1.72 -0.01
N SER A 251 3.55 1.26 -1.25
CA SER A 251 2.97 2.05 -2.33
C SER A 251 2.19 1.12 -3.26
N LEU A 252 1.05 1.59 -3.79
CA LEU A 252 0.12 0.81 -4.59
C LEU A 252 -0.56 1.66 -5.67
N ALA A 253 -0.60 1.15 -6.89
CA ALA A 253 -1.38 1.70 -7.98
C ALA A 253 -2.00 0.58 -8.82
N ALA A 254 -3.21 0.78 -9.34
CA ALA A 254 -3.92 -0.24 -10.11
C ALA A 254 -4.51 0.34 -11.40
N LEU A 255 -4.53 -0.46 -12.46
CA LEU A 255 -5.24 -0.13 -13.68
C LEU A 255 -5.75 -1.37 -14.42
N GLN A 256 -6.62 -1.14 -15.39
CA GLN A 256 -6.99 -2.15 -16.38
C GLN A 256 -6.15 -1.92 -17.65
N THR A 257 -5.42 -2.94 -18.12
CA THR A 257 -4.74 -2.94 -19.42
C THR A 257 -5.35 -4.01 -20.32
N GLY A 258 -6.13 -3.59 -21.31
CA GLY A 258 -6.92 -4.54 -22.11
C GLY A 258 -7.84 -5.38 -21.20
N SER A 259 -7.71 -6.71 -21.25
CA SER A 259 -8.50 -7.62 -20.42
C SER A 259 -7.87 -7.95 -19.05
N ALA A 260 -6.65 -7.51 -18.79
CA ALA A 260 -5.96 -7.78 -17.52
C ALA A 260 -6.13 -6.62 -16.53
N LEU A 261 -6.40 -6.96 -15.27
CA LEU A 261 -6.19 -6.06 -14.15
C LEU A 261 -4.71 -6.12 -13.79
N GLU A 262 -4.05 -4.97 -13.72
CA GLU A 262 -2.65 -4.83 -13.34
C GLU A 262 -2.55 -4.04 -12.04
N ILE A 263 -1.75 -4.54 -11.12
CA ILE A 263 -1.49 -3.94 -9.81
C ILE A 263 0.00 -3.81 -9.65
N VAL A 264 0.44 -2.59 -9.42
CA VAL A 264 1.84 -2.22 -9.27
C VAL A 264 2.05 -1.78 -7.83
N LEU A 265 3.05 -2.34 -7.18
CA LEU A 265 3.31 -2.12 -5.77
C LEU A 265 4.80 -2.07 -5.48
N VAL A 266 5.15 -1.40 -4.38
CA VAL A 266 6.49 -1.47 -3.79
C VAL A 266 6.41 -2.35 -2.56
N GLU A 267 7.23 -3.40 -2.53
CA GLU A 267 7.29 -4.36 -1.43
C GLU A 267 8.77 -4.64 -1.12
N GLU A 268 9.18 -4.49 0.13
CA GLU A 268 10.60 -4.62 0.55
C GLU A 268 11.55 -3.75 -0.30
N GLY A 269 11.09 -2.56 -0.68
CA GLY A 269 11.84 -1.64 -1.54
C GLY A 269 11.95 -2.06 -3.02
N LYS A 270 11.31 -3.16 -3.42
CA LYS A 270 11.31 -3.66 -4.80
C LYS A 270 9.97 -3.39 -5.48
N LEU A 271 10.04 -3.01 -6.75
CA LEU A 271 8.86 -2.84 -7.59
C LEU A 271 8.37 -4.21 -8.09
N LYS A 272 7.12 -4.54 -7.80
CA LYS A 272 6.47 -5.77 -8.25
C LYS A 272 5.19 -5.44 -9.02
N VAL A 273 4.85 -6.32 -9.95
CA VAL A 273 3.62 -6.22 -10.73
C VAL A 273 2.86 -7.54 -10.62
N ALA A 274 1.63 -7.45 -10.16
CA ALA A 274 0.67 -8.53 -10.20
C ALA A 274 -0.39 -8.26 -11.24
N SER A 275 -0.70 -9.30 -12.02
CA SER A 275 -1.72 -9.24 -13.05
C SER A 275 -2.77 -10.30 -12.80
N TYR A 276 -4.02 -9.98 -13.12
CA TYR A 276 -5.13 -10.91 -13.16
C TYR A 276 -5.76 -10.92 -14.53
N ASP A 277 -5.82 -12.10 -15.15
CA ASP A 277 -6.55 -12.33 -16.39
C ASP A 277 -7.32 -13.66 -16.35
N THR A 278 -7.75 -14.16 -17.50
CA THR A 278 -8.52 -15.41 -17.63
C THR A 278 -7.79 -16.64 -17.08
N ASN A 279 -6.47 -16.59 -16.91
CA ASN A 279 -5.65 -17.66 -16.36
C ASN A 279 -5.39 -17.48 -14.85
N GLY A 280 -6.02 -16.50 -14.22
CA GLY A 280 -5.87 -16.20 -12.80
C GLY A 280 -4.77 -15.18 -12.51
N TRP A 281 -4.34 -15.16 -11.25
CA TRP A 281 -3.29 -14.25 -10.77
C TRP A 281 -1.91 -14.73 -11.15
N ARG A 282 -1.06 -13.78 -11.54
CA ARG A 282 0.37 -13.93 -11.66
C ARG A 282 1.05 -12.76 -10.99
N GLN A 283 2.20 -13.00 -10.37
CA GLN A 283 3.07 -11.95 -9.87
C GLN A 283 4.42 -12.04 -10.57
N SER A 284 5.00 -10.88 -10.85
CA SER A 284 6.36 -10.77 -11.35
C SER A 284 7.10 -9.71 -10.55
N ASP A 285 8.29 -10.06 -10.08
CA ASP A 285 9.27 -9.08 -9.65
C ASP A 285 9.82 -8.37 -10.89
N THR A 286 9.91 -7.05 -10.86
CA THR A 286 10.50 -6.30 -11.97
C THR A 286 12.03 -6.30 -11.92
N GLY A 287 12.61 -6.63 -10.76
CA GLY A 287 14.03 -6.54 -10.43
C GLY A 287 14.49 -5.11 -10.10
N LEU A 288 13.57 -4.13 -10.09
CA LEU A 288 13.89 -2.73 -9.93
C LEU A 288 13.70 -2.26 -8.49
N ASP A 289 14.66 -1.48 -8.00
CA ASP A 289 14.55 -0.77 -6.73
C ASP A 289 13.56 0.40 -6.86
N ALA A 290 12.66 0.49 -5.89
CA ALA A 290 11.63 1.52 -5.79
C ALA A 290 11.36 1.89 -4.32
N ASP A 291 12.34 1.72 -3.44
CA ASP A 291 12.19 2.04 -2.02
C ASP A 291 11.81 3.51 -1.82
N GLY A 292 10.77 3.74 -1.02
CA GLY A 292 10.16 5.06 -0.82
C GLY A 292 9.56 5.73 -2.06
N ALA A 293 9.44 5.03 -3.20
CA ALA A 293 8.97 5.64 -4.44
C ALA A 293 7.45 5.85 -4.44
N SER A 294 7.03 7.05 -4.87
CA SER A 294 5.63 7.26 -5.26
C SER A 294 5.38 6.62 -6.63
N LEU A 295 4.25 5.92 -6.76
CA LEU A 295 3.84 5.27 -8.00
C LEU A 295 2.63 5.95 -8.61
N ALA A 296 2.63 6.09 -9.93
CA ALA A 296 1.45 6.37 -10.73
C ALA A 296 1.48 5.48 -11.98
N VAL A 297 0.31 5.16 -12.53
CA VAL A 297 0.22 4.20 -13.62
C VAL A 297 -0.76 4.68 -14.69
N ALA A 298 -0.47 4.38 -15.95
CA ALA A 298 -1.33 4.74 -17.08
C ALA A 298 -1.43 3.60 -18.11
N ASP A 299 -2.62 3.45 -18.70
CA ASP A 299 -2.83 2.60 -19.89
C ASP A 299 -2.62 3.45 -21.15
N MET A 300 -1.56 3.16 -21.90
CA MET A 300 -1.28 3.82 -23.18
C MET A 300 -1.95 3.13 -24.38
N GLY A 301 -2.78 2.11 -24.15
CA GLY A 301 -3.55 1.41 -25.18
C GLY A 301 -2.80 0.27 -25.87
N ASN A 302 -1.62 -0.11 -25.37
CA ASN A 302 -0.82 -1.22 -25.90
C ASN A 302 -0.96 -2.52 -25.07
N GLY A 303 -1.91 -2.56 -24.13
CA GLY A 303 -2.17 -3.73 -23.28
C GLY A 303 -1.10 -4.01 -22.23
N LYS A 304 -0.26 -3.01 -21.89
CA LYS A 304 0.76 -3.11 -20.85
C LYS A 304 0.75 -1.86 -19.96
N PRO A 305 1.09 -2.00 -18.67
CA PRO A 305 1.13 -0.86 -17.77
C PRO A 305 2.35 0.01 -18.08
N TYR A 306 2.14 1.33 -18.08
CA TYR A 306 3.21 2.31 -17.95
C TYR A 306 3.26 2.76 -16.50
N ILE A 307 4.42 2.62 -15.88
CA ILE A 307 4.64 2.96 -14.47
C ILE A 307 5.48 4.23 -14.44
N MET A 308 4.97 5.25 -13.76
CA MET A 308 5.69 6.47 -13.46
C MET A 308 6.07 6.42 -11.98
N ALA A 309 7.37 6.51 -11.69
CA ALA A 309 7.89 6.45 -10.34
C ALA A 309 8.66 7.73 -10.01
N GLY A 310 8.38 8.31 -8.85
CA GLY A 310 9.14 9.40 -8.27
C GLY A 310 10.10 8.84 -7.24
N ALA A 311 11.40 8.82 -7.53
CA ALA A 311 12.43 8.26 -6.66
C ALA A 311 13.64 9.19 -6.62
N ASN A 312 14.16 9.48 -5.42
CA ASN A 312 15.30 10.39 -5.23
C ASN A 312 15.13 11.77 -5.89
N GLY A 313 13.89 12.29 -5.92
CA GLY A 313 13.57 13.58 -6.54
C GLY A 313 13.55 13.57 -8.07
N GLN A 314 13.65 12.40 -8.71
CA GLN A 314 13.61 12.25 -10.16
C GLN A 314 12.41 11.43 -10.60
N LEU A 315 11.84 11.82 -11.74
CA LEU A 315 10.81 11.06 -12.43
C LEU A 315 11.46 9.98 -13.31
N VAL A 316 10.90 8.79 -13.23
CA VAL A 316 11.31 7.63 -14.01
C VAL A 316 10.08 7.02 -14.65
N MET A 317 10.21 6.62 -15.91
CA MET A 317 9.24 5.78 -16.58
C MET A 317 9.74 4.33 -16.61
N ILE A 318 8.90 3.38 -16.21
CA ILE A 318 9.19 1.95 -16.20
C ILE A 318 8.17 1.26 -17.10
N VAL A 319 8.66 0.52 -18.10
CA VAL A 319 7.83 -0.11 -19.14
C VAL A 319 8.22 -1.56 -19.38
N ARG A 320 7.24 -2.38 -19.77
CA ARG A 320 7.48 -3.79 -20.13
C ARG A 320 7.68 -3.97 -21.64
N THR A 321 8.90 -4.24 -22.05
CA THR A 321 9.27 -4.50 -23.46
C THR A 321 9.27 -6.00 -23.79
N SER A 322 9.73 -6.38 -24.99
CA SER A 322 9.94 -7.79 -25.37
C SER A 322 11.11 -8.45 -24.64
N VAL A 323 12.07 -7.66 -24.15
CA VAL A 323 13.26 -8.13 -23.44
C VAL A 323 13.14 -8.02 -21.92
N GLY A 324 11.99 -7.58 -21.42
CA GLY A 324 11.70 -7.45 -19.99
C GLY A 324 11.32 -6.03 -19.57
N TRP A 325 11.30 -5.80 -18.27
CA TRP A 325 11.10 -4.47 -17.67
C TRP A 325 12.29 -3.57 -18.00
N GLN A 326 12.01 -2.32 -18.36
CA GLN A 326 13.01 -1.33 -18.72
C GLN A 326 12.82 -0.10 -17.84
N TYR A 327 13.93 0.36 -17.27
CA TYR A 327 14.03 1.62 -16.55
C TYR A 327 14.39 2.72 -17.55
N MET A 328 13.55 3.74 -17.67
CA MET A 328 13.71 4.85 -18.60
C MET A 328 13.72 6.17 -17.80
N PRO A 329 14.91 6.73 -17.49
CA PRO A 329 14.99 8.03 -16.84
C PRO A 329 14.34 9.09 -17.72
N THR A 330 13.51 9.96 -17.14
CA THR A 330 12.92 11.09 -17.89
C THR A 330 13.86 12.29 -17.89
N GLY A 331 14.70 12.42 -16.85
CA GLY A 331 15.53 13.60 -16.59
C GLY A 331 14.77 14.72 -15.87
N GLU A 332 13.46 14.57 -15.66
CA GLU A 332 12.63 15.58 -15.02
C GLU A 332 12.64 15.44 -13.50
N PRO A 333 12.76 16.54 -12.75
CA PRO A 333 12.63 16.52 -11.30
C PRO A 333 11.17 16.33 -10.90
N VAL A 334 10.93 15.62 -9.80
CA VAL A 334 9.59 15.48 -9.24
C VAL A 334 9.62 15.42 -7.72
N GLU A 335 8.56 15.93 -7.11
CA GLU A 335 8.39 15.99 -5.66
C GLU A 335 7.06 15.34 -5.26
N GLY A 336 7.08 14.60 -4.16
CA GLY A 336 5.88 14.02 -3.57
C GLY A 336 5.18 12.98 -4.44
N ALA A 337 3.86 12.91 -4.29
CA ALA A 337 3.05 11.90 -4.94
C ALA A 337 2.67 12.27 -6.38
N LEU A 338 2.48 11.25 -7.20
CA LEU A 338 2.28 11.37 -8.64
C LEU A 338 0.86 10.95 -9.04
N ALA A 339 0.37 11.54 -10.13
CA ALA A 339 -0.72 10.99 -10.92
C ALA A 339 -0.29 10.88 -12.39
N ALA A 340 -0.71 9.83 -13.09
CA ALA A 340 -0.36 9.62 -14.50
C ALA A 340 -1.61 9.27 -15.30
N VAL A 341 -1.75 9.86 -16.48
CA VAL A 341 -2.89 9.63 -17.37
C VAL A 341 -2.48 9.62 -18.84
N ASN A 342 -3.26 8.92 -19.65
CA ASN A 342 -3.13 8.96 -21.10
C ASN A 342 -4.11 9.97 -21.71
N ILE A 343 -3.58 11.14 -22.09
CA ILE A 343 -4.34 12.19 -22.80
C ILE A 343 -4.02 12.22 -24.31
N GLY A 344 -3.52 11.11 -24.87
CA GLY A 344 -3.22 10.97 -26.29
C GLY A 344 -1.82 11.44 -26.72
N GLY A 345 -0.91 11.63 -25.76
CA GLY A 345 0.51 11.87 -26.01
C GLY A 345 1.27 10.61 -26.44
N LEU A 346 2.57 10.77 -26.74
CA LEU A 346 3.47 9.63 -27.00
C LEU A 346 3.75 8.83 -25.73
N TRP A 347 3.82 9.53 -24.61
CA TRP A 347 4.09 8.98 -23.28
C TRP A 347 3.00 9.44 -22.31
N PRO A 348 2.87 8.81 -21.13
CA PRO A 348 1.96 9.27 -20.10
C PRO A 348 2.22 10.73 -19.73
N THR A 349 1.16 11.49 -19.47
CA THR A 349 1.26 12.80 -18.84
C THR A 349 1.20 12.62 -17.33
N VAL A 350 2.16 13.20 -16.62
CA VAL A 350 2.28 13.12 -15.17
C VAL A 350 1.92 14.45 -14.53
N TYR A 351 1.15 14.38 -13.45
CA TYR A 351 0.83 15.49 -12.57
C TYR A 351 1.49 15.29 -11.21
N SER A 352 2.05 16.38 -10.69
CA SER A 352 2.68 16.44 -9.37
C SER A 352 2.52 17.85 -8.78
N VAL A 353 2.88 18.03 -7.52
CA VAL A 353 2.87 19.36 -6.88
C VAL A 353 4.31 19.74 -6.55
N LYS A 354 4.70 20.94 -6.98
CA LYS A 354 6.00 21.54 -6.67
C LYS A 354 5.82 23.00 -6.36
N ASP A 355 6.45 23.47 -5.28
CA ASP A 355 6.38 24.87 -4.83
C ASP A 355 4.92 25.39 -4.66
N GLY A 356 4.01 24.50 -4.22
CA GLY A 356 2.59 24.82 -4.03
C GLY A 356 1.78 24.99 -5.33
N ALA A 357 2.34 24.62 -6.47
CA ALA A 357 1.68 24.66 -7.77
C ALA A 357 1.61 23.28 -8.42
N LEU A 358 0.48 23.01 -9.08
CA LEU A 358 0.29 21.82 -9.90
C LEU A 358 1.19 21.89 -11.14
N GLN A 359 2.02 20.88 -11.32
CA GLN A 359 2.93 20.70 -12.45
C GLN A 359 2.38 19.67 -13.42
N GLU A 360 2.59 19.88 -14.71
CA GLU A 360 2.33 18.94 -15.79
C GLU A 360 3.66 18.53 -16.42
N THR A 361 3.91 17.24 -16.53
CA THR A 361 5.11 16.66 -17.15
C THR A 361 4.70 15.75 -18.30
N TRP A 362 5.25 15.96 -19.49
CA TRP A 362 4.93 15.18 -20.68
C TRP A 362 6.18 14.88 -21.50
N GLY A 363 6.12 13.80 -22.28
CA GLY A 363 7.18 13.44 -23.21
C GLY A 363 6.73 13.54 -24.66
N ASP A 364 7.63 13.99 -25.54
CA ASP A 364 7.46 13.97 -26.99
C ASP A 364 8.75 13.55 -27.71
N ASN A 365 8.84 13.82 -29.03
CA ASN A 365 10.00 13.47 -29.84
C ASN A 365 11.25 14.30 -29.52
N GLN A 366 11.12 15.40 -28.76
CA GLN A 366 12.23 16.27 -28.35
C GLN A 366 12.72 15.95 -26.94
N GLY A 367 11.98 15.15 -26.18
CA GLY A 367 12.34 14.74 -24.82
C GLY A 367 11.16 14.88 -23.87
N TRP A 368 11.48 14.88 -22.58
CA TRP A 368 10.53 15.21 -21.52
C TRP A 368 10.55 16.71 -21.25
N HIS A 369 9.42 17.20 -20.75
CA HIS A 369 9.20 18.59 -20.42
C HIS A 369 8.32 18.67 -19.19
N THR A 370 8.58 19.66 -18.32
CA THR A 370 7.73 19.99 -17.18
C THR A 370 7.35 21.46 -17.21
N ALA A 371 6.08 21.76 -16.96
CA ALA A 371 5.58 23.13 -16.85
C ALA A 371 4.56 23.27 -15.72
N SER A 372 4.52 24.45 -15.10
CA SER A 372 3.48 24.77 -14.13
C SER A 372 2.17 25.09 -14.82
N THR A 373 1.07 24.56 -14.28
CA THR A 373 -0.30 24.89 -14.70
C THR A 373 -0.79 26.22 -14.13
N MET A 374 -0.02 26.84 -13.23
CA MET A 374 -0.39 28.02 -12.42
C MET A 374 -1.55 27.77 -11.43
N ILE A 375 -2.06 26.55 -11.33
CA ILE A 375 -3.05 26.19 -10.31
C ILE A 375 -2.34 25.93 -8.99
N SER A 376 -2.78 26.62 -7.93
CA SER A 376 -2.34 26.33 -6.57
C SER A 376 -2.84 24.96 -6.14
N ALA A 377 -1.93 24.11 -5.67
CA ALA A 377 -2.25 22.76 -5.22
C ALA A 377 -1.37 22.36 -4.04
N ALA A 378 -1.81 21.35 -3.28
CA ALA A 378 -1.11 20.83 -2.11
C ALA A 378 -1.25 19.32 -2.00
N GLY A 379 -0.29 18.69 -1.33
CA GLY A 379 -0.35 17.28 -0.99
C GLY A 379 -0.31 16.33 -2.21
N PRO A 380 -0.69 15.06 -2.01
CA PRO A 380 -0.76 14.11 -3.11
C PRO A 380 -1.91 14.44 -4.07
N VAL A 381 -1.64 14.26 -5.36
CA VAL A 381 -2.63 14.42 -6.43
C VAL A 381 -3.05 13.08 -7.00
N THR A 382 -4.27 13.01 -7.52
CA THR A 382 -4.75 11.92 -8.37
C THR A 382 -5.39 12.50 -9.63
N ALA A 383 -5.37 11.77 -10.75
CA ALA A 383 -5.93 12.28 -12.00
C ALA A 383 -6.68 11.21 -12.78
N ALA A 384 -7.68 11.64 -13.55
CA ALA A 384 -8.39 10.81 -14.51
C ALA A 384 -8.67 11.61 -15.79
N VAL A 385 -9.01 10.90 -16.86
CA VAL A 385 -9.35 11.54 -18.14
C VAL A 385 -10.86 11.50 -18.33
N ASN A 386 -11.46 12.65 -18.60
CA ASN A 386 -12.89 12.74 -18.87
C ASN A 386 -13.25 12.24 -20.28
N LYS A 387 -14.54 12.16 -20.58
CA LYS A 387 -15.02 11.67 -21.90
C LYS A 387 -14.53 12.48 -23.10
N LEU A 388 -14.11 13.72 -22.89
CA LEU A 388 -13.61 14.60 -23.94
C LEU A 388 -12.10 14.43 -24.18
N GLY A 389 -11.42 13.56 -23.42
CA GLY A 389 -9.98 13.34 -23.51
C GLY A 389 -9.16 14.33 -22.67
N TRP A 390 -9.81 15.14 -21.83
CA TRP A 390 -9.14 16.13 -21.00
C TRP A 390 -8.84 15.59 -19.59
N PRO A 391 -7.71 15.98 -18.99
CA PRO A 391 -7.35 15.62 -17.63
C PRO A 391 -8.22 16.35 -16.60
N GLU A 392 -8.56 15.63 -15.54
CA GLU A 392 -9.10 16.17 -14.30
C GLU A 392 -8.23 15.70 -13.14
N VAL A 393 -7.66 16.64 -12.40
CA VAL A 393 -6.72 16.41 -11.30
C VAL A 393 -7.39 16.81 -9.99
N PHE A 394 -7.25 15.97 -8.96
CA PHE A 394 -7.88 16.15 -7.65
C PHE A 394 -6.83 16.05 -6.55
N TRP A 395 -7.02 16.83 -5.50
CA TRP A 395 -6.20 16.83 -4.29
C TRP A 395 -7.03 17.26 -3.08
N VAL A 396 -6.47 17.11 -1.88
CA VAL A 396 -7.04 17.65 -0.66
C VAL A 396 -6.27 18.90 -0.25
N GLN A 397 -6.97 19.99 -0.04
CA GLN A 397 -6.40 21.23 0.47
C GLN A 397 -7.32 21.80 1.53
N ASP A 398 -6.74 22.13 2.69
CA ASP A 398 -7.47 22.63 3.86
C ASP A 398 -8.64 21.71 4.27
N GLY A 399 -8.45 20.39 4.12
CA GLY A 399 -9.44 19.36 4.45
C GLY A 399 -10.61 19.27 3.48
N VAL A 400 -10.52 19.89 2.29
CA VAL A 400 -11.57 19.89 1.26
C VAL A 400 -11.00 19.41 -0.07
N ILE A 401 -11.78 18.59 -0.78
CA ILE A 401 -11.41 18.12 -2.11
C ILE A 401 -11.46 19.28 -3.10
N GLN A 402 -10.36 19.47 -3.81
CA GLN A 402 -10.22 20.38 -4.92
C GLN A 402 -10.16 19.62 -6.24
N ARG A 403 -10.51 20.30 -7.33
CA ARG A 403 -10.34 19.80 -8.70
C ARG A 403 -9.74 20.87 -9.58
N ALA A 404 -8.84 20.47 -10.45
CA ALA A 404 -8.39 21.22 -11.60
C ALA A 404 -8.72 20.44 -12.88
N TRP A 405 -9.10 21.15 -13.94
CA TRP A 405 -9.29 20.52 -15.24
C TRP A 405 -8.76 21.43 -16.33
N ALA A 406 -8.28 20.81 -17.40
CA ALA A 406 -7.97 21.52 -18.63
C ALA A 406 -9.18 21.47 -19.57
N ASP A 407 -9.43 22.56 -20.26
CA ASP A 407 -10.31 22.60 -21.42
C ASP A 407 -9.75 23.52 -22.51
N LYS A 408 -10.57 23.86 -23.51
CA LYS A 408 -10.13 24.70 -24.64
C LYS A 408 -9.73 26.12 -24.23
N LEU A 409 -10.11 26.58 -23.05
CA LEU A 409 -9.81 27.90 -22.49
C LEU A 409 -8.59 27.86 -21.56
N GLY A 410 -8.02 26.69 -21.30
CA GLY A 410 -6.88 26.49 -20.42
C GLY A 410 -7.24 25.75 -19.13
N TRP A 411 -6.38 25.88 -18.12
CA TRP A 411 -6.60 25.29 -16.80
C TRP A 411 -7.62 26.09 -15.99
N GLN A 412 -8.51 25.36 -15.34
CA GLN A 412 -9.52 25.87 -14.42
C GLN A 412 -9.42 25.08 -13.11
N SER A 413 -9.95 25.64 -12.03
CA SER A 413 -10.04 24.94 -10.74
C SER A 413 -11.32 25.27 -9.98
N GLU A 414 -11.80 24.32 -9.19
CA GLU A 414 -12.95 24.47 -8.30
C GLU A 414 -12.72 23.73 -6.97
N SER A 415 -13.35 24.23 -5.90
CA SER A 415 -13.54 23.47 -4.67
C SER A 415 -14.83 22.67 -4.76
N LEU A 416 -14.80 21.40 -4.38
CA LEU A 416 -15.98 20.55 -4.40
C LEU A 416 -16.86 20.75 -3.17
N GLY A 417 -16.35 21.41 -2.13
CA GLY A 417 -17.05 21.56 -0.85
C GLY A 417 -17.23 20.25 -0.07
N ILE A 418 -16.55 19.18 -0.47
CA ILE A 418 -16.58 17.86 0.17
C ILE A 418 -15.35 17.73 1.07
N SER A 419 -15.58 17.57 2.36
CA SER A 419 -14.51 17.44 3.34
C SER A 419 -13.98 16.01 3.48
N THR A 420 -12.67 15.88 3.65
CA THR A 420 -12.00 14.60 3.88
C THR A 420 -10.58 14.84 4.41
N THR A 421 -10.03 13.83 5.10
CA THR A 421 -8.60 13.75 5.47
C THR A 421 -7.91 12.54 4.82
N GLY A 422 -8.68 11.77 4.04
CA GLY A 422 -8.28 10.52 3.46
C GLY A 422 -7.53 10.65 2.15
N THR A 423 -7.18 9.49 1.58
CA THR A 423 -6.52 9.41 0.28
C THR A 423 -7.53 9.40 -0.86
N LEU A 424 -7.15 10.00 -1.98
CA LEU A 424 -7.99 10.10 -3.18
C LEU A 424 -7.49 9.16 -4.28
N THR A 425 -8.43 8.53 -5.02
CA THR A 425 -8.13 7.88 -6.29
C THR A 425 -9.19 8.24 -7.32
N ALA A 426 -8.82 9.07 -8.29
CA ALA A 426 -9.65 9.45 -9.42
C ALA A 426 -9.57 8.41 -10.53
N VAL A 427 -10.72 8.00 -11.03
CA VAL A 427 -10.84 7.02 -12.11
C VAL A 427 -11.91 7.45 -13.10
N ARG A 428 -11.73 7.04 -14.36
CA ARG A 428 -12.78 7.18 -15.36
C ARG A 428 -13.79 6.04 -15.20
N VAL A 429 -15.07 6.38 -15.08
CA VAL A 429 -16.19 5.43 -15.03
C VAL A 429 -17.17 5.81 -16.13
N GLY A 430 -17.21 5.00 -17.18
CA GLY A 430 -17.94 5.30 -18.42
C GLY A 430 -17.55 6.68 -18.99
N ASP A 431 -18.52 7.60 -18.99
CA ASP A 431 -18.39 8.96 -19.51
C ASP A 431 -18.06 10.01 -18.43
N SER A 432 -17.84 9.58 -17.19
CA SER A 432 -17.62 10.45 -16.03
C SER A 432 -16.29 10.17 -15.35
N VAL A 433 -15.83 11.13 -14.55
CA VAL A 433 -14.77 10.92 -13.56
C VAL A 433 -15.43 10.75 -12.20
N GLN A 434 -14.97 9.74 -11.46
CA GLN A 434 -15.34 9.52 -10.07
C GLN A 434 -14.08 9.49 -9.21
N VAL A 435 -14.19 9.92 -7.96
CA VAL A 435 -13.07 9.93 -7.01
C VAL A 435 -13.42 9.03 -5.84
N THR A 436 -12.69 7.94 -5.68
CA THR A 436 -12.75 7.12 -4.47
C THR A 436 -12.00 7.83 -3.37
N VAL A 437 -12.60 7.89 -2.19
CA VAL A 437 -12.04 8.50 -0.98
C VAL A 437 -11.97 7.44 0.09
N ALA A 438 -10.78 7.21 0.62
CA ALA A 438 -10.54 6.31 1.75
C ALA A 438 -10.16 7.14 2.99
N ASP A 439 -11.14 7.40 3.84
CA ASP A 439 -10.98 8.04 5.15
C ASP A 439 -10.65 6.99 6.23
N ALA A 440 -10.31 7.45 7.43
CA ALA A 440 -9.96 6.59 8.56
C ALA A 440 -11.12 5.71 9.09
N ASP A 441 -12.37 6.06 8.78
CA ASP A 441 -13.57 5.38 9.27
C ASP A 441 -14.51 4.86 8.16
N ARG A 442 -14.28 5.24 6.90
CA ARG A 442 -15.15 4.87 5.77
C ARG A 442 -14.46 4.99 4.42
N VAL A 443 -14.96 4.22 3.44
CA VAL A 443 -14.67 4.44 2.01
C VAL A 443 -15.94 4.88 1.29
N PHE A 444 -15.84 5.96 0.53
CA PHE A 444 -16.96 6.49 -0.27
C PHE A 444 -16.47 6.97 -1.63
N VAL A 445 -17.41 7.19 -2.56
CA VAL A 445 -17.12 7.74 -3.88
C VAL A 445 -17.75 9.13 -4.02
N VAL A 446 -16.99 10.04 -4.61
CA VAL A 446 -17.44 11.35 -5.07
C VAL A 446 -17.74 11.23 -6.56
N LEU A 447 -18.97 11.59 -6.96
CA LEU A 447 -19.46 11.50 -8.32
C LEU A 447 -20.36 12.69 -8.65
N ARG A 448 -20.71 12.85 -9.93
CA ARG A 448 -21.70 13.84 -10.37
C ARG A 448 -23.09 13.23 -10.40
N ASP A 449 -24.07 13.95 -9.86
CA ASP A 449 -25.48 13.59 -9.98
C ASP A 449 -26.04 13.92 -11.38
N ALA A 450 -27.33 13.64 -11.59
CA ALA A 450 -27.99 13.91 -12.87
C ALA A 450 -28.07 15.40 -13.25
N ALA A 451 -27.95 16.30 -12.27
CA ALA A 451 -27.88 17.75 -12.49
C ALA A 451 -26.43 18.24 -12.72
N GLY A 452 -25.44 17.36 -12.59
CA GLY A 452 -24.02 17.65 -12.74
C GLY A 452 -23.35 18.17 -11.46
N ALA A 453 -24.05 18.20 -10.32
CA ALA A 453 -23.49 18.61 -9.03
C ALA A 453 -22.68 17.46 -8.41
N TRP A 454 -21.61 17.82 -7.68
CA TRP A 454 -20.81 16.86 -6.93
C TRP A 454 -21.60 16.32 -5.73
N THR A 455 -21.64 15.01 -5.59
CA THR A 455 -22.30 14.29 -4.49
C THR A 455 -21.44 13.12 -4.03
N THR A 456 -21.79 12.54 -2.89
CA THR A 456 -21.09 11.40 -2.29
C THR A 456 -22.01 10.19 -2.19
N ALA A 457 -21.48 9.00 -2.45
CA ALA A 457 -22.13 7.73 -2.14
C ALA A 457 -21.20 6.87 -1.28
N ASN A 458 -21.68 6.44 -0.11
CA ASN A 458 -20.92 5.55 0.77
C ASN A 458 -20.86 4.14 0.14
N LEU A 459 -19.67 3.54 0.13
CA LEU A 459 -19.49 2.18 -0.40
C LEU A 459 -19.72 1.09 0.67
N ALA A 460 -19.98 1.49 1.92
CA ALA A 460 -20.15 0.62 3.09
C ALA A 460 -18.95 -0.32 3.32
N LEU A 461 -17.75 0.20 3.05
CA LEU A 461 -16.49 -0.54 3.20
C LEU A 461 -15.73 -0.04 4.43
N SER A 462 -15.09 -0.98 5.12
CA SER A 462 -14.09 -0.65 6.12
C SER A 462 -12.82 -0.17 5.42
N PRO A 463 -12.12 0.83 5.99
CA PRO A 463 -10.80 1.23 5.52
C PRO A 463 -9.79 0.08 5.62
N ALA A 464 -8.80 0.10 4.74
CA ALA A 464 -7.67 -0.83 4.73
C ALA A 464 -6.35 -0.06 4.75
N THR A 465 -5.24 -0.74 5.00
CA THR A 465 -3.90 -0.13 5.04
C THR A 465 -3.59 0.65 3.76
N LEU A 466 -3.91 0.06 2.60
CA LEU A 466 -3.90 0.76 1.31
C LEU A 466 -5.22 0.53 0.59
N THR A 467 -5.78 1.60 0.05
CA THR A 467 -6.97 1.57 -0.80
C THR A 467 -6.70 2.35 -2.07
N THR A 468 -6.98 1.73 -3.22
CA THR A 468 -6.94 2.38 -4.53
C THR A 468 -8.16 1.94 -5.35
N ALA A 469 -8.34 2.53 -6.52
CA ALA A 469 -9.42 2.19 -7.43
C ALA A 469 -8.92 2.18 -8.88
N LEU A 470 -9.60 1.40 -9.71
CA LEU A 470 -9.47 1.46 -11.16
C LEU A 470 -10.84 1.69 -11.81
N GLY A 471 -10.82 2.32 -12.99
CA GLY A 471 -12.03 2.58 -13.76
C GLY A 471 -12.64 1.32 -14.36
N SER A 472 -13.98 1.25 -14.42
CA SER A 472 -14.71 0.26 -15.20
C SER A 472 -15.97 0.88 -15.84
N ALA A 473 -16.66 0.12 -16.69
CA ALA A 473 -17.90 0.57 -17.31
C ALA A 473 -19.05 0.74 -16.29
N GLU A 474 -19.05 -0.04 -15.21
CA GLU A 474 -20.16 -0.12 -14.25
C GLU A 474 -19.92 0.68 -12.95
N GLY A 475 -18.67 1.06 -12.67
CA GLY A 475 -18.29 1.73 -11.42
C GLY A 475 -16.78 1.74 -11.19
N PRO A 476 -16.29 2.43 -10.15
CA PRO A 476 -14.92 2.24 -9.70
C PRO A 476 -14.79 0.82 -9.13
N ARG A 477 -13.75 0.09 -9.54
CA ARG A 477 -13.38 -1.17 -8.88
C ARG A 477 -12.40 -0.86 -7.77
N ILE A 478 -12.74 -1.23 -6.54
CA ILE A 478 -11.94 -0.92 -5.37
C ILE A 478 -10.93 -2.03 -5.15
N VAL A 479 -9.71 -1.63 -4.80
CA VAL A 479 -8.60 -2.52 -4.49
C VAL A 479 -8.11 -2.19 -3.09
N GLN A 480 -8.16 -3.16 -2.18
CA GLN A 480 -7.70 -3.00 -0.79
C GLN A 480 -6.60 -4.01 -0.45
N LEU A 481 -5.57 -3.53 0.25
CA LEU A 481 -4.50 -4.33 0.84
C LEU A 481 -4.44 -4.09 2.36
N GLY A 482 -4.28 -5.16 3.13
CA GLY A 482 -4.07 -5.12 4.58
C GLY A 482 -5.32 -4.71 5.35
N GLY A 483 -6.45 -5.41 5.12
CA GLY A 483 -7.72 -5.22 5.82
C GLY A 483 -8.43 -6.53 6.11
#